data_AF-V5G9M9-F1
#
_entry.id   AF-V5G9M9-F1
#
_cell.length_a   1.000
_cell.length_b   1.000
_cell.length_c   1.000
_cell.angle_alpha   90.00
_cell.angle_beta   90.00
_cell.angle_gamma   90.00
#
_symmetry.space_group_name_H-M   'P 1'
#
loop_
_entity.id
_entity.type
_entity.pdbx_description
1 polymer ?
#
loop_
_entity_poly.entity_id
_entity_poly.type
_entity_poly.pdbx_seq_one_letter_code
_entity_poly.pdbx_strand_id
1 'polypeptide(L)'
;NISPFDLAVDTIGRLLFWTCALTDVINVTRLDNTNPFGSLERKEREKPRLIAMHATKRLIFYTDIGATPQLVRTRLDGSHRIVITRAADIAAIAVDTENDLIVWAQEHSIYISNIDGENQHVLL
;
A
#
# COMPACT_ATOMS: atom_id res chain seq x y z
N ASN A 1 -19.39 -7.62 -9.07
CA ASN A 1 -18.46 -8.63 -8.52
C ASN A 1 -17.16 -7.96 -8.13
N ILE A 2 -16.79 -8.07 -6.86
CA ILE A 2 -15.54 -7.56 -6.26
C ILE A 2 -14.75 -8.77 -5.73
N SER A 3 -13.43 -8.65 -5.65
CA SER A 3 -12.55 -9.66 -5.05
C SER A 3 -11.51 -8.96 -4.16
N PRO A 4 -11.85 -8.64 -2.90
CA PRO A 4 -10.91 -8.03 -1.96
C PRO A 4 -9.67 -8.91 -1.81
N PHE A 5 -8.48 -8.30 -1.82
CA PHE A 5 -7.20 -9.00 -1.69
C PHE A 5 -6.53 -8.70 -0.35
N ASP A 6 -6.37 -7.42 -0.02
CA ASP A 6 -5.79 -6.96 1.26
C ASP A 6 -6.43 -5.64 1.71
N LEU A 7 -6.22 -5.26 2.97
CA LEU A 7 -6.83 -4.08 3.59
C LEU A 7 -5.92 -3.33 4.56
N ALA A 8 -6.15 -2.02 4.67
CA ALA A 8 -5.48 -1.12 5.61
C ALA A 8 -6.50 -0.18 6.27
N VAL A 9 -6.36 0.03 7.58
CA VAL A 9 -7.32 0.79 8.39
C VAL A 9 -6.78 2.16 8.74
N ASP A 10 -7.51 3.20 8.33
CA ASP A 10 -7.28 4.57 8.75
C ASP A 10 -7.97 4.80 10.09
N THR A 11 -7.22 4.58 11.17
CA THR A 11 -7.72 4.71 12.53
C THR A 11 -8.12 6.15 12.88
N ILE A 12 -7.53 7.15 12.20
CA ILE A 12 -7.79 8.57 12.42
C ILE A 12 -9.01 9.01 11.62
N GLY A 13 -9.02 8.80 10.30
CA GLY A 13 -10.09 9.24 9.40
C GLY A 13 -11.30 8.30 9.36
N ARG A 14 -11.24 7.15 10.04
CA ARG A 14 -12.28 6.12 10.06
C ARG A 14 -12.62 5.58 8.67
N LEU A 15 -11.58 5.36 7.87
CA LEU A 15 -11.66 4.79 6.52
C LEU A 15 -11.04 3.39 6.48
N LEU A 16 -11.56 2.56 5.58
CA LEU A 16 -11.00 1.27 5.18
C LEU A 16 -10.49 1.42 3.74
N PHE A 17 -9.18 1.28 3.57
CA PHE A 17 -8.56 1.13 2.26
C PHE A 17 -8.44 -0.35 1.96
N TRP A 18 -8.83 -0.79 0.77
CA TRP A 18 -8.72 -2.20 0.40
C TRP A 18 -8.49 -2.38 -1.09
N THR A 19 -7.67 -3.35 -1.45
CA THR A 19 -7.33 -3.64 -2.85
C THR A 19 -8.27 -4.70 -3.41
N CYS A 20 -8.59 -4.59 -4.70
CA CYS A 20 -9.43 -5.56 -5.40
C CYS A 20 -8.64 -6.25 -6.51
N ALA A 21 -8.44 -7.57 -6.39
CA ALA A 21 -7.69 -8.36 -7.36
C ALA A 21 -8.41 -8.53 -8.70
N LEU A 22 -9.74 -8.32 -8.75
CA LEU A 22 -10.53 -8.42 -9.97
C LEU A 22 -10.56 -7.10 -10.75
N THR A 23 -10.63 -5.96 -10.05
CA THR A 23 -10.77 -4.64 -10.69
C THR A 23 -9.46 -3.87 -10.76
N ASP A 24 -8.39 -4.36 -10.11
CA ASP A 24 -7.07 -3.71 -10.04
C ASP A 24 -7.16 -2.26 -9.53
N VAL A 25 -7.90 -2.05 -8.44
CA VAL A 25 -8.16 -0.73 -7.84
C VAL A 25 -7.98 -0.80 -6.32
N ILE A 26 -7.51 0.29 -5.73
CA ILE A 26 -7.57 0.54 -4.29
C ILE A 26 -8.87 1.30 -3.99
N ASN A 27 -9.79 0.64 -3.30
CA ASN A 27 -11.08 1.19 -2.90
C ASN A 27 -11.00 1.83 -1.50
N VAL A 28 -11.91 2.77 -1.24
CA VAL A 28 -12.04 3.45 0.05
C VAL A 28 -13.48 3.34 0.54
N THR A 29 -13.67 2.86 1.76
CA THR A 29 -14.98 2.68 2.38
C THR A 29 -14.97 3.30 3.77
N ARG A 30 -16.04 3.98 4.18
CA ARG A 30 -16.13 4.49 5.54
C ARG A 30 -16.44 3.34 6.50
N LEU A 31 -15.79 3.33 7.66
CA LEU A 31 -16.01 2.31 8.69
C LEU A 31 -17.35 2.47 9.42
N ASP A 32 -18.03 3.60 9.24
CA ASP A 32 -19.36 3.87 9.81
C ASP A 32 -20.50 3.27 8.96
N ASN A 33 -20.19 2.40 7.98
CA ASN A 33 -21.14 1.78 7.06
C ASN A 33 -21.96 2.78 6.21
N THR A 34 -21.53 4.03 6.07
CA THR A 34 -22.03 4.90 5.01
C THR A 34 -21.42 4.48 3.67
N ASN A 35 -22.12 4.79 2.56
CA ASN A 35 -21.76 4.36 1.19
C ASN A 35 -20.26 4.42 0.88
N PRO A 36 -19.74 3.57 -0.03
CA PRO A 36 -18.34 3.61 -0.45
C PRO A 36 -17.91 5.05 -0.76
N PHE A 37 -16.81 5.49 -0.13
CA PHE A 37 -16.34 6.88 -0.27
C PHE A 37 -15.82 7.13 -1.69
N GLY A 38 -15.21 6.10 -2.31
CA GLY A 38 -14.70 6.15 -3.67
C GLY A 38 -13.56 5.15 -3.89
N SER A 39 -12.67 5.47 -4.82
CA SER A 39 -11.45 4.73 -5.09
C SER A 39 -10.29 5.69 -5.32
N LEU A 40 -9.05 5.25 -5.07
CA LEU A 40 -7.88 5.97 -5.56
C LEU A 40 -7.86 5.90 -7.09
N GLU A 41 -7.32 6.94 -7.72
CA GLU A 41 -7.20 7.02 -9.17
C GLU A 41 -6.42 5.81 -9.70
N ARG A 42 -7.01 5.12 -10.67
CA ARG A 42 -6.38 3.99 -11.33
C ARG A 42 -5.37 4.50 -12.34
N LYS A 43 -4.08 4.23 -12.11
CA LYS A 43 -3.05 4.39 -13.15
C LYS A 43 -3.13 3.25 -14.15
N GLU A 44 -2.96 3.58 -15.42
CA GLU A 44 -3.03 2.60 -16.50
C GLU A 44 -1.95 1.52 -16.28
N ARG A 45 -2.37 0.25 -16.25
CA ARG A 45 -1.52 -0.96 -16.07
C ARG A 45 -1.00 -1.26 -14.65
N GLU A 46 -1.31 -0.46 -13.63
CA GLU A 46 -1.02 -0.85 -12.24
C GLU A 46 -2.02 -1.91 -11.75
N LYS A 47 -1.53 -2.85 -10.93
CA LYS A 47 -2.29 -3.94 -10.32
C LYS A 47 -2.00 -3.99 -8.82
N PRO A 48 -2.62 -3.12 -8.00
CA PRO A 48 -2.37 -3.06 -6.57
C PRO A 48 -2.79 -4.36 -5.85
N ARG A 49 -2.00 -4.85 -4.90
CA ARG A 49 -2.26 -6.07 -4.11
C ARG A 49 -2.10 -5.83 -2.62
N LEU A 50 -0.94 -6.09 -2.03
CA LEU A 50 -0.72 -5.86 -0.61
C LEU A 50 -0.84 -4.37 -0.31
N ILE A 51 -1.37 -4.00 0.84
CA ILE A 51 -1.57 -2.59 1.23
C ILE A 51 -1.29 -2.37 2.71
N ALA A 52 -0.57 -1.29 3.01
CA ALA A 52 -0.37 -0.78 4.35
C ALA A 52 -0.49 0.75 4.33
N MET A 53 -0.59 1.39 5.49
CA MET A 53 -0.75 2.84 5.55
C MET A 53 -0.08 3.48 6.74
N HIS A 54 0.32 4.74 6.53
CA HIS A 54 0.73 5.64 7.59
C HIS A 54 -0.40 6.64 7.86
N ALA A 55 -1.19 6.39 8.91
CA ALA A 55 -2.38 7.19 9.20
C ALA A 55 -2.06 8.67 9.46
N THR A 56 -1.06 8.95 10.32
CA THR A 56 -0.67 10.31 10.69
C THR A 56 -0.19 11.13 9.49
N LYS A 57 0.65 10.55 8.61
CA LYS A 57 1.16 11.26 7.42
C LYS A 57 0.27 11.15 6.18
N ARG A 58 -0.86 10.43 6.27
CA ARG A 58 -1.80 10.23 5.15
C ARG A 58 -1.10 9.63 3.92
N LEU A 59 -0.30 8.59 4.13
CA LEU A 59 0.41 7.86 3.07
C LEU A 59 -0.12 6.44 2.96
N ILE A 60 -0.20 5.93 1.74
CA ILE A 60 -0.51 4.52 1.44
C ILE A 60 0.71 3.89 0.80
N PHE A 61 0.98 2.66 1.20
CA PHE A 61 1.97 1.79 0.60
C PHE A 61 1.26 0.60 -0.01
N TYR A 62 1.59 0.24 -1.24
CA TYR A 62 1.02 -0.92 -1.89
C TYR A 62 2.00 -1.60 -2.82
N THR A 63 1.87 -2.92 -2.97
CA THR A 63 2.55 -3.63 -4.06
C THR A 63 1.75 -3.49 -5.34
N ASP A 64 2.43 -3.08 -6.41
CA ASP A 64 1.92 -3.14 -7.78
C ASP A 64 2.54 -4.35 -8.46
N ILE A 65 1.71 -5.33 -8.86
CA ILE A 65 2.16 -6.55 -9.56
C ILE A 65 1.93 -6.47 -11.08
N GLY A 66 1.80 -5.25 -11.61
CA GLY A 66 1.59 -4.97 -13.02
C GLY A 66 2.83 -5.28 -13.88
N ALA A 67 3.02 -4.51 -14.95
CA ALA A 67 4.11 -4.73 -15.90
C ALA A 67 5.52 -4.59 -15.26
N THR A 68 5.62 -3.80 -14.19
CA THR A 68 6.88 -3.62 -13.45
C THR A 68 6.59 -3.81 -11.96
N PRO A 69 6.78 -5.02 -11.42
CA PRO A 69 6.49 -5.29 -10.02
C PRO A 69 7.31 -4.42 -9.07
N GLN A 70 6.65 -3.81 -8.09
CA GLN A 70 7.22 -2.78 -7.24
C GLN A 70 6.41 -2.56 -5.96
N LEU A 71 7.09 -2.13 -4.89
CA LEU A 71 6.46 -1.51 -3.72
C LEU A 71 6.44 0.00 -3.90
N VAL A 72 5.25 0.59 -3.79
CA VAL A 72 4.99 2.01 -4.08
C VAL A 72 4.42 2.67 -2.86
N ARG A 73 4.77 3.95 -2.68
CA ARG A 73 4.12 4.87 -1.74
C ARG A 73 3.44 6.01 -2.48
N THR A 74 2.23 6.39 -2.06
CA THR A 74 1.55 7.61 -2.52
C THR A 74 0.91 8.36 -1.35
N ARG A 75 0.48 9.60 -1.59
CA ARG A 75 -0.58 10.22 -0.77
C ARG A 75 -1.92 9.54 -1.04
N LEU A 76 -2.93 9.85 -0.22
CA LEU A 76 -4.27 9.25 -0.34
C LEU A 76 -5.03 9.61 -1.62
N ASP A 77 -4.63 10.68 -2.29
CA ASP A 77 -5.15 11.09 -3.60
C ASP A 77 -4.35 10.47 -4.77
N GLY A 78 -3.38 9.60 -4.50
CA GLY A 78 -2.51 8.99 -5.51
C GLY A 78 -1.35 9.87 -5.98
N SER A 79 -1.23 11.10 -5.48
CA SER A 79 -0.13 12.02 -5.79
C SER A 79 1.16 11.64 -5.04
N HIS A 80 2.27 12.30 -5.40
CA HIS A 80 3.59 12.11 -4.79
C HIS A 80 4.04 10.63 -4.72
N ARG A 81 3.90 9.95 -5.85
CA ARG A 81 4.28 8.55 -6.02
C ARG A 81 5.78 8.36 -5.91
N ILE A 82 6.21 7.49 -5.00
CA ILE A 82 7.61 7.07 -4.82
C ILE A 82 7.67 5.55 -4.96
N VAL A 83 8.68 5.04 -5.67
CA VAL A 83 8.99 3.61 -5.70
C VAL A 83 9.94 3.34 -4.54
N ILE A 84 9.49 2.52 -3.58
CA ILE A 84 10.32 2.08 -2.45
C ILE A 84 11.32 1.04 -2.93
N THR A 85 10.85 0.04 -3.66
CA THR A 85 11.71 -0.98 -4.28
C THR A 85 11.05 -1.61 -5.51
N ARG A 86 11.84 -2.22 -6.38
CA ARG A 86 11.37 -2.96 -7.56
C ARG A 86 11.58 -4.46 -7.34
N ALA A 87 10.52 -5.16 -6.96
CA ALA A 87 10.54 -6.59 -6.66
C ALA A 87 9.18 -7.22 -6.96
N ALA A 88 9.17 -8.48 -7.39
CA ALA A 88 7.96 -9.24 -7.70
C ALA A 88 7.46 -10.10 -6.52
N ASP A 89 8.39 -10.65 -5.74
CA ASP A 89 8.11 -11.68 -4.73
C ASP A 89 7.90 -11.11 -3.31
N ILE A 90 7.24 -9.95 -3.22
CA ILE A 90 6.89 -9.35 -1.92
C ILE A 90 5.66 -10.08 -1.37
N ALA A 91 5.84 -10.73 -0.23
CA ALA A 91 4.83 -11.57 0.41
C ALA A 91 4.00 -10.82 1.48
N ALA A 92 4.57 -9.81 2.12
CA ALA A 92 3.90 -9.00 3.14
C ALA A 92 4.53 -7.61 3.24
N ILE A 93 3.75 -6.60 3.63
CA ILE A 93 4.22 -5.24 3.92
C ILE A 93 3.61 -4.74 5.23
N ALA A 94 4.36 -3.96 6.00
CA ALA A 94 3.90 -3.34 7.24
C ALA A 94 4.57 -1.97 7.44
N VAL A 95 3.87 -1.03 8.05
CA VAL A 95 4.37 0.33 8.33
C VAL A 95 4.52 0.50 9.84
N ASP A 96 5.69 0.94 10.27
CA ASP A 96 5.90 1.51 11.58
C ASP A 96 5.63 3.01 11.50
N THR A 97 4.46 3.42 12.02
CA THR A 97 4.01 4.82 11.95
C THR A 97 4.69 5.74 12.95
N GLU A 98 5.32 5.18 13.98
CA GLU A 98 6.01 5.99 15.01
C GLU A 98 7.43 6.34 14.54
N ASN A 99 8.09 5.40 13.87
CA ASN A 99 9.48 5.56 13.44
C ASN A 99 9.64 5.91 11.95
N ASP A 100 8.55 6.13 11.23
CA ASP A 100 8.56 6.45 9.79
C ASP A 100 9.26 5.36 8.95
N LEU A 101 8.95 4.08 9.20
CA LEU A 101 9.56 2.95 8.51
C LEU A 101 8.54 2.13 7.71
N ILE A 102 9.00 1.55 6.61
CA ILE A 102 8.30 0.51 5.84
C ILE A 102 9.12 -0.78 5.91
N VAL A 103 8.45 -1.88 6.24
CA VAL A 103 9.04 -3.21 6.35
C VAL A 103 8.32 -4.12 5.37
N TRP A 104 9.07 -4.98 4.67
CA TRP A 104 8.47 -5.97 3.78
C TRP A 104 9.22 -7.29 3.79
N ALA A 105 8.46 -8.38 3.65
CA ALA A 105 9.01 -9.70 3.43
C ALA A 105 9.12 -9.96 1.93
N GLN A 106 10.29 -10.42 1.48
CA GLN A 106 10.56 -10.77 0.09
C GLN A 106 11.47 -11.98 0.04
N GLU A 107 11.08 -13.00 -0.74
CA GLU A 107 11.79 -14.28 -0.81
C GLU A 107 12.08 -14.89 0.58
N HIS A 108 13.35 -14.91 1.00
CA HIS A 108 13.82 -15.47 2.28
C HIS A 108 14.31 -14.40 3.25
N SER A 109 14.00 -13.13 3.00
CA SER A 109 14.52 -11.99 3.76
C SER A 109 13.43 -10.99 4.15
N ILE A 110 13.69 -10.24 5.21
CA ILE A 110 12.89 -9.09 5.60
C ILE A 110 13.72 -7.84 5.39
N TYR A 111 13.17 -6.90 4.64
CA TYR A 111 13.79 -5.63 4.33
C TYR A 111 13.12 -4.50 5.10
N ILE A 112 13.88 -3.45 5.35
CA ILE A 112 13.40 -2.23 5.99
C ILE A 112 14.03 -1.02 5.32
N SER A 113 13.25 0.07 5.20
CA SER A 113 13.74 1.39 4.80
C SER A 113 12.94 2.47 5.53
N ASN A 114 13.36 3.73 5.39
CA ASN A 114 12.45 4.82 5.73
C ASN A 114 11.26 4.86 4.76
N ILE A 115 10.21 5.60 5.11
CA ILE A 115 9.00 5.74 4.29
C ILE A 115 9.22 6.36 2.90
N ASP A 116 10.36 6.98 2.62
CA ASP A 116 10.69 7.52 1.29
C ASP A 116 11.57 6.56 0.46
N GLY A 117 11.88 5.38 0.98
CA GLY A 117 12.65 4.33 0.31
C GLY A 117 14.17 4.45 0.48
N GLU A 118 14.63 5.38 1.30
CA GLU A 118 16.06 5.57 1.57
C GLU A 118 16.53 4.69 2.74
N ASN A 119 17.84 4.49 2.83
CA ASN A 119 18.48 3.66 3.85
C ASN A 119 17.93 2.21 3.90
N GLN A 120 17.56 1.67 2.73
CA GLN A 120 17.13 0.29 2.60
C GLN A 120 18.24 -0.68 3.03
N HIS A 121 17.90 -1.63 3.89
CA HIS A 121 18.77 -2.75 4.26
C HIS A 121 17.97 -3.99 4.65
N VAL A 122 18.66 -5.13 4.71
CA VAL A 122 18.10 -6.41 5.18
C VAL A 122 18.12 -6.41 6.71
N LEU A 123 16.98 -6.71 7.31
CA LEU A 123 16.80 -6.88 8.75
C LEU A 123 17.03 -8.34 9.17
N LEU A 124 16.52 -9.30 8.36
CA LEU A 124 16.63 -10.74 8.55
C LEU A 124 16.91 -11.42 7.21
#